data_AF-U9SXG0-F1
#
_entry.id   AF-U9SXG0-F1
#
_cell.length_a   1.000
_cell.length_b   1.000
_cell.length_c   1.000
_cell.angle_alpha   90.00
_cell.angle_beta   90.00
_cell.angle_gamma   90.00
#
_symmetry.space_group_name_H-M   'P 1'
#
loop_
_entity.id
_entity.type
_entity.pdbx_description
1 polymer ?
#
loop_
_entity_poly.entity_id
_entity_poly.type
_entity_poly.pdbx_seq_one_letter_code
_entity_poly.pdbx_strand_id
1 'polypeptide(L)' 'MVRRKGPVWEHFNSVNSGNDPHPHVHCKYCSKDFQRAVPERMQAHLDKKCPRAP' A
#
# COMPACT_ATOMS: atom_id res chain seq x y z
N MET A 1 6.33 3.40 19.80
CA MET A 1 6.88 2.20 19.12
C MET A 1 6.48 2.30 17.65
N VAL A 2 7.43 2.43 16.72
CA VAL A 2 7.12 2.40 15.27
C VAL A 2 6.58 1.01 14.94
N ARG A 3 5.29 0.92 14.61
CA ARG A 3 4.70 -0.32 14.10
C ARG A 3 5.44 -0.69 12.83
N ARG A 4 6.14 -1.83 12.83
CA ARG A 4 6.79 -2.36 11.62
C ARG A 4 5.69 -2.66 10.61
N LYS A 5 5.62 -1.84 9.57
CA LYS A 5 4.76 -2.08 8.41
C LYS A 5 5.23 -3.38 7.74
N GLY A 6 4.29 -4.24 7.34
CA GLY A 6 4.61 -5.50 6.68
C GLY A 6 5.27 -5.30 5.30
N PRO A 7 5.85 -6.35 4.70
CA PRO A 7 6.63 -6.25 3.45
C PRO A 7 5.81 -5.67 2.28
N VAL A 8 4.49 -5.88 2.28
CA VAL A 8 3.58 -5.31 1.28
C VAL A 8 3.70 -3.78 1.17
N TRP A 9 4.01 -3.07 2.27
CA TRP A 9 4.14 -1.62 2.28
C TRP A 9 5.34 -1.11 1.48
N GLU A 10 6.35 -1.94 1.21
CA GLU A 10 7.50 -1.56 0.40
C GLU A 10 7.10 -1.30 -1.06
N HIS A 11 5.99 -1.86 -1.51
CA HIS A 11 5.44 -1.69 -2.86
C HIS A 11 4.49 -0.50 -3.01
N PHE A 12 4.23 0.24 -1.92
CA PHE A 12 3.28 1.35 -1.90
C PHE A 12 3.92 2.59 -1.27
N ASN A 13 3.55 3.75 -1.79
CA ASN A 13 3.88 5.03 -1.17
C ASN A 13 2.72 5.47 -0.28
N SER A 14 3.02 6.09 0.87
CA SER A 14 2.00 6.66 1.76
C SER A 14 1.80 8.13 1.38
N VAL A 15 0.58 8.53 1.01
CA VAL A 15 0.23 9.92 0.67
C VAL A 15 -0.01 10.74 1.93
N ASN A 16 -0.55 10.12 2.99
CA ASN A 16 -0.92 10.83 4.20
C ASN A 16 0.07 10.56 5.35
N SER A 17 0.59 11.64 5.94
CA SER A 17 1.49 11.65 7.10
C SER A 17 0.74 11.72 8.45
N GLY A 18 -0.60 11.83 8.43
CA GLY A 18 -1.42 11.77 9.63
C GLY A 18 -1.30 10.42 10.32
N ASN A 19 -1.37 10.42 11.66
CA ASN A 19 -1.34 9.23 12.54
C ASN A 19 -2.57 8.32 12.36
N ASP A 20 -3.14 8.30 11.16
CA ASP A 20 -4.31 7.51 10.81
C ASP A 20 -3.90 6.04 10.73
N PRO A 21 -4.66 5.12 11.36
CA PRO A 21 -4.38 3.69 11.25
C PRO A 21 -4.55 3.15 9.82
N HIS A 22 -5.25 3.86 8.93
CA HIS A 22 -5.50 3.49 7.54
C HIS A 22 -5.14 4.65 6.60
N PRO A 23 -3.85 5.03 6.48
CA PRO A 23 -3.45 6.14 5.64
C PRO A 23 -3.76 5.89 4.17
N HIS A 24 -3.88 6.97 3.40
CA HIS A 24 -3.98 6.89 1.94
C HIS A 24 -2.65 6.39 1.37
N VAL A 25 -2.69 5.35 0.52
CA VAL A 25 -1.50 4.81 -0.14
C VAL A 25 -1.70 4.69 -1.65
N HIS A 26 -0.61 4.65 -2.38
CA HIS A 26 -0.61 4.49 -3.83
C HIS A 26 0.42 3.45 -4.24
N CYS A 27 0.05 2.58 -5.18
CA CYS A 27 0.94 1.53 -5.68
C CYS A 27 2.08 2.17 -6.48
N LYS A 28 3.32 1.77 -6.22
CA LYS A 28 4.52 2.28 -6.90
C LYS A 28 4.59 1.89 -8.38
N TYR A 29 3.93 0.80 -8.78
CA TYR A 29 4.08 0.21 -10.11
C TYR A 29 3.01 0.62 -11.12
N CYS A 30 1.78 0.79 -10.65
CA CYS A 30 0.63 1.12 -11.51
C CYS A 30 -0.04 2.44 -11.13
N SER A 31 0.51 3.15 -10.14
CA SER A 31 -0.02 4.42 -9.63
C SER A 31 -1.49 4.38 -9.19
N LYS A 32 -2.02 3.19 -8.89
CA LYS A 32 -3.36 3.01 -8.34
C LYS A 32 -3.43 3.61 -6.94
N ASP A 33 -4.42 4.46 -6.70
CA ASP A 33 -4.69 5.03 -5.40
C ASP A 33 -5.55 4.07 -4.54
N PHE A 34 -5.30 4.08 -3.24
CA PHE A 34 -6.02 3.28 -2.24
C PHE A 34 -6.31 4.15 -1.02
N GLN A 35 -7.51 4.75 -0.99
CA GLN A 35 -8.02 5.61 0.11
C GLN A 35 -7.77 5.06 1.51
N ARG A 36 -7.73 3.73 1.68
CA ARG A 36 -7.29 3.07 2.90
C ARG A 36 -6.22 2.02 2.61
N ALA A 37 -5.08 2.14 3.29
CA ALA A 37 -4.01 1.14 3.29
C ALA A 37 -4.42 -0.11 4.08
N VAL A 38 -5.12 -1.03 3.41
CA VAL A 38 -5.46 -2.35 3.95
C VAL A 38 -4.46 -3.36 3.39
N PRO A 39 -3.62 -4.02 4.22
CA PRO A 39 -2.59 -4.95 3.77
C PRO A 39 -3.12 -6.05 2.85
N GLU A 40 -4.29 -6.63 3.16
CA GLU A 40 -4.91 -7.67 2.31
C GLU A 40 -5.27 -7.14 0.91
N ARG A 41 -5.79 -5.92 0.80
CA ARG A 41 -6.12 -5.31 -0.50
C ARG A 41 -4.86 -4.93 -1.27
N MET A 42 -3.84 -4.44 -0.57
CA MET A 42 -2.54 -4.12 -1.15
C MET A 42 -1.91 -5.39 -1.72
N GLN A 43 -1.93 -6.50 -0.97
CA GLN A 43 -1.37 -7.77 -1.43
C GLN A 43 -2.16 -8.36 -2.60
N ALA A 44 -3.50 -8.37 -2.52
CA ALA A 44 -4.35 -8.86 -3.60
C ALA A 44 -4.20 -8.01 -4.88
N HIS A 45 -3.92 -6.72 -4.73
CA HIS A 45 -3.60 -5.86 -5.86
C HIS A 45 -2.29 -6.26 -6.53
N LEU A 46 -1.22 -6.48 -5.75
CA LEU A 46 0.07 -6.94 -6.29
C LEU A 46 -0.08 -8.29 -7.02
N ASP A 47 -0.76 -9.25 -6.39
CA ASP A 47 -0.96 -10.61 -6.92
C ASP A 47 -1.83 -10.65 -8.19
N LYS A 48 -2.94 -9.91 -8.23
CA LYS A 48 -3.98 -10.11 -9.26
C LYS A 48 -4.14 -8.97 -10.26
N LYS A 49 -3.70 -7.76 -9.89
CA LYS A 49 -4.07 -6.52 -10.60
C LYS A 49 -2.87 -5.67 -10.99
N CYS A 50 -1.66 -6.01 -10.52
CA CYS A 50 -0.45 -5.25 -10.78
C CYS A 50 0.49 -6.07 -11.69
N PRO A 51 0.34 -6.00 -13.02
CA PRO A 51 1.19 -6.76 -13.95
C PRO A 51 2.66 -6.32 -13.97
N ARG A 52 2.99 -5.23 -13.26
CA ARG A 52 4.35 -4.70 -13.07
C ARG A 52 4.90 -4.96 -11.67
N ALA A 53 4.12 -5.55 -10.77
CA ALA A 53 4.67 -6.01 -9.51
C ALA A 53 5.59 -7.21 -9.80
N PRO A 54 6.78 -7.26 -9.16
CA PRO A 54 7.75 -8.32 -9.37
C PRO A 54 7.24 -9.69 -8.91
#